data_AF-A0A837NDT6-F1
#
_entry.id   AF-A0A837NDT6-F1
#
_cell.length_a   1.000
_cell.length_b   1.000
_cell.length_c   1.000
_cell.angle_alpha   90.00
_cell.angle_beta   90.00
_cell.angle_gamma   90.00
#
_symmetry.space_group_name_H-M   'P 1'
#
loop_
_entity.id
_entity.type
_entity.pdbx_description
1 polymer ?
#
loop_
_entity_poly.entity_id
_entity_poly.type
_entity_poly.pdbx_seq_one_letter_code
_entity_poly.pdbx_strand_id
1 'polypeptide(L)' 'MKTETVTYLKENANSLELNEELLVTKKGKPAYVVQSFSDYEFQQETLALLKLLKLSEKSLDDERLSLDEAFE' A
#
# COMPACT_ATOMS: atom_id res chain seq x y z
N MET A 1 11.10 -5.51 -7.45
CA MET A 1 11.22 -4.44 -6.44
C MET A 1 12.67 -3.99 -6.39
N LYS A 2 12.95 -2.81 -6.93
CA LYS A 2 14.29 -2.20 -6.96
C LYS A 2 14.65 -1.67 -5.58
N THR A 3 15.93 -1.69 -5.20
CA THR A 3 16.40 -1.16 -3.91
C THR A 3 17.43 -0.06 -4.14
N GLU A 4 17.22 1.09 -3.52
CA GLU A 4 18.12 2.25 -3.62
C GLU A 4 18.32 2.93 -2.26
N THR A 5 19.23 3.90 -2.23
CA THR A 5 19.49 4.70 -1.02
C THR A 5 18.55 5.89 -0.92
N VAL A 6 18.39 6.42 0.30
CA VAL A 6 17.68 7.71 0.51
C VAL A 6 18.36 8.87 -0.23
N THR A 7 19.67 8.80 -0.48
CA THR A 7 20.40 9.81 -1.26
C THR A 7 19.99 9.77 -2.73
N TYR A 8 19.96 8.57 -3.32
CA TYR A 8 19.49 8.38 -4.70
C TYR A 8 18.09 8.95 -4.90
N LEU A 9 17.16 8.66 -3.98
CA LEU A 9 15.80 9.19 -4.06
C LEU A 9 15.79 10.73 -4.07
N LYS A 10 16.56 11.39 -3.20
CA LYS A 10 16.62 12.86 -3.14
C LYS A 10 17.17 13.48 -4.43
N GLU A 11 18.17 12.86 -5.03
CA GLU A 11 18.82 13.37 -6.24
C GLU A 11 17.96 13.18 -7.50
N ASN A 12 17.14 12.12 -7.52
CA ASN A 12 16.43 11.69 -8.73
C ASN A 12 14.90 11.87 -8.65
N ALA A 13 14.36 12.39 -7.53
CA ALA A 13 12.91 12.46 -7.29
C ALA A 13 12.10 13.12 -8.42
N ASN A 14 12.62 14.16 -9.05
CA ASN A 14 11.92 14.91 -10.09
C ASN A 14 11.74 14.14 -11.40
N SER A 15 12.60 13.14 -11.67
CA SER A 15 12.59 12.34 -12.90
C SER A 15 12.46 10.85 -12.61
N LEU A 16 12.02 10.50 -11.40
CA LEU A 16 11.91 9.11 -10.97
C LEU A 16 10.64 8.50 -11.59
N GLU A 17 10.83 7.67 -12.62
CA GLU A 17 9.76 6.83 -13.16
C GLU A 17 9.75 5.49 -12.41
N LEU A 18 8.59 5.13 -11.88
CA LEU A 18 8.39 3.90 -11.10
C LEU A 18 7.52 2.93 -11.91
N ASN A 19 8.17 1.92 -12.50
CA ASN A 19 7.47 0.78 -13.11
C ASN A 19 7.11 -0.31 -12.07
N GLU A 20 7.80 -0.28 -10.94
CA GLU A 20 7.58 -1.13 -9.78
C GLU A 20 7.99 -0.36 -8.52
N GLU A 21 7.58 -0.87 -7.35
CA GLU A 21 7.92 -0.27 -6.06
C GLU A 21 9.45 -0.18 -5.85
N LEU A 22 9.88 0.93 -5.24
CA LEU A 22 11.26 1.19 -4.86
C LEU A 22 11.43 1.08 -3.34
N LEU A 23 12.24 0.10 -2.91
CA LEU A 23 12.68 -0.02 -1.52
C LEU A 23 13.81 0.99 -1.25
N VAL A 24 13.60 1.86 -0.28
CA VAL A 24 14.56 2.90 0.10
C VAL A 24 15.26 2.51 1.38
N THR A 25 16.59 2.54 1.34
CA THR A 25 17.45 2.25 2.48
C THR A 25 18.05 3.52 3.10
N LYS A 26 18.21 3.50 4.42
CA LYS A 26 18.91 4.53 5.20
C LYS A 26 19.95 3.85 6.08
N LYS A 27 21.22 4.22 5.90
CA LYS A 27 22.37 3.57 6.58
C LYS A 27 22.38 2.04 6.36
N GLY A 28 22.08 1.60 5.14
CA GLY A 28 22.07 0.18 4.75
C GLY A 28 20.88 -0.64 5.24
N LYS A 29 19.90 -0.03 5.95
CA LYS A 29 18.69 -0.71 6.41
C LYS A 29 17.46 -0.24 5.62
N PRO A 30 16.53 -1.13 5.25
CA PRO A 30 15.24 -0.75 4.70
C PRO A 30 14.52 0.24 5.61
N ALA A 31 13.96 1.29 5.04
CA ALA A 31 13.30 2.35 5.81
C ALA A 31 11.96 2.77 5.21
N TYR A 32 11.86 2.81 3.87
CA TYR A 32 10.65 3.25 3.18
C TYR A 32 10.42 2.43 1.92
N VAL A 33 9.19 2.46 1.42
CA VAL A 33 8.84 2.04 0.07
C VAL A 33 8.24 3.25 -0.65
N VAL A 34 8.66 3.49 -1.89
CA VAL A 34 8.09 4.52 -2.77
C VAL A 34 7.44 3.80 -3.94
N GLN A 35 6.21 4.17 -4.27
CA GLN A 35 5.47 3.61 -5.39
C GLN A 35 4.74 4.70 -6.16
N SER A 36 4.22 4.37 -7.34
CA SER A 36 3.36 5.28 -8.08
C SER A 36 2.07 5.54 -7.30
N PHE A 37 1.49 6.73 -7.49
CA PHE A 37 0.23 7.07 -6.83
C PHE A 37 -0.92 6.18 -7.32
N SER A 38 -0.95 5.86 -8.61
CA SER A 38 -1.96 4.97 -9.19
C SER A 38 -1.89 3.55 -8.62
N ASP A 39 -0.69 3.00 -8.42
CA ASP A 39 -0.55 1.68 -7.81
C ASP A 39 -0.98 1.70 -6.34
N TYR A 40 -0.67 2.78 -5.62
CA TYR A 40 -1.14 2.98 -4.25
C TYR A 40 -2.66 3.02 -4.19
N GLU A 41 -3.33 3.81 -5.03
CA GLU A 41 -4.80 3.87 -5.07
C GLU A 41 -5.41 2.51 -5.38
N PHE A 42 -4.90 1.83 -6.41
CA PHE A 42 -5.37 0.49 -6.78
C PHE A 42 -5.23 -0.52 -5.63
N GLN A 43 -4.10 -0.49 -4.91
CA GLN A 43 -3.89 -1.32 -3.72
C GLN A 43 -4.88 -0.97 -2.59
N GLN A 44 -5.13 0.32 -2.33
CA GLN A 44 -6.08 0.74 -1.29
C GLN A 44 -7.51 0.32 -1.61
N GLU A 45 -7.96 0.50 -2.87
CA GLU A 45 -9.29 0.09 -3.32
C GLU A 45 -9.46 -1.43 -3.24
N THR A 46 -8.43 -2.18 -3.66
CA THR A 46 -8.44 -3.64 -3.58
C THR A 46 -8.53 -4.11 -2.13
N LEU A 47 -7.75 -3.50 -1.23
CA LEU A 47 -7.79 -3.83 0.19
C LEU A 47 -9.15 -3.51 0.81
N ALA A 48 -9.76 -2.37 0.45
CA ALA A 48 -11.09 -2.01 0.90
C ALA A 48 -12.13 -3.04 0.44
N LEU A 49 -12.08 -3.47 -0.82
CA LEU A 49 -12.97 -4.51 -1.33
C LEU A 49 -12.81 -5.83 -0.57
N LEU A 50 -11.58 -6.26 -0.32
CA LEU A 50 -11.32 -7.48 0.45
C LEU A 50 -11.85 -7.40 1.88
N LYS A 51 -11.72 -6.23 2.52
CA LYS A 51 -12.31 -5.97 3.85
C LYS A 51 -13.84 -6.08 3.83
N LEU A 52 -14.49 -5.54 2.81
CA LEU A 52 -15.94 -5.64 2.63
C LEU A 52 -16.41 -7.07 2.38
N LEU A 53 -15.69 -7.84 1.55
CA LEU A 53 -16.00 -9.26 1.32
C LEU A 53 -15.91 -10.07 2.62
N LYS A 54 -14.83 -9.88 3.38
CA LYS A 54 -14.64 -10.52 4.68
C LYS A 54 -15.74 -10.13 5.68
N LEU A 55 -16.14 -8.86 5.71
CA LEU A 55 -17.25 -8.39 6.54
C LEU A 55 -18.56 -9.07 6.14
N SER A 56 -18.83 -9.17 4.83
CA SER A 56 -20.03 -9.84 4.31
C SER A 56 -20.08 -11.31 4.74
N GLU A 57 -18.96 -12.04 4.66
CA GLU A 57 -18.88 -13.42 5.12
C GLU A 57 -19.19 -13.54 6.62
N LYS A 58 -18.58 -12.69 7.46
CA LYS A 58 -18.81 -12.68 8.92
C LYS A 58 -20.27 -12.34 9.27
N SER A 59 -20.90 -11.44 8.53
CA SER A 59 -22.28 -11.03 8.79
C SER A 59 -23.33 -12.14 8.58
N LEU A 60 -22.98 -13.20 7.83
CA LEU A 60 -23.84 -14.38 7.68
C LEU A 60 -23.96 -15.17 8.99
N ASP A 61 -22.93 -15.13 9.83
CA ASP A 61 -22.92 -15.81 11.13
C ASP A 61 -23.50 -14.93 12.25
N ASP A 62 -23.20 -13.62 12.24
CA ASP A 62 -23.57 -12.68 13.30
C ASP A 62 -24.92 -11.96 13.09
N GLU A 63 -25.62 -12.21 11.97
CA GLU A 63 -26.85 -11.52 11.51
C GLU A 63 -26.76 -9.97 11.52
N ARG A 64 -25.55 -9.42 11.50
CA ARG A 64 -25.29 -7.97 11.58
C ARG A 64 -24.18 -7.56 10.61
N LEU A 65 -24.45 -6.53 9.81
CA LEU A 65 -23.46 -5.90 8.93
C LEU A 65 -23.20 -4.47 9.40
N SER A 66 -21.96 -4.16 9.77
CA SER A 66 -21.53 -2.80 10.10
C SER A 66 -20.25 -2.45 9.33
N LEU A 67 -20.29 -1.39 8.52
CA LEU A 67 -19.16 -0.96 7.70
C LEU A 67 -17.97 -0.48 8.55
N ASP A 68 -18.23 0.05 9.74
CA ASP A 68 -17.18 0.50 10.65
C ASP A 68 -16.24 -0.66 11.02
N GLU A 69 -16.76 -1.87 11.16
CA GLU A 69 -15.97 -3.08 11.46
C GLU A 69 -14.97 -3.46 10.35
N ALA A 70 -15.14 -2.95 9.13
CA ALA A 70 -14.22 -3.19 8.01
C ALA A 70 -13.03 -2.22 8.02
N PHE A 71 -13.18 -1.04 8.62
CA PHE A 71 -12.21 0.06 8.51
C PHE A 71 -11.61 0.55 9.83
N GLU A 72 -12.09 0.08 10.99
CA GLU A 72 -11.39 0.10 12.29
C GLU A 72 -10.13 -0.78 12.28
#